data_AF-A0A318XSK5-F1
#
_entry.id   AF-A0A318XSK5-F1
#
_cell.length_a   1.000
_cell.length_b   1.000
_cell.length_c   1.000
_cell.angle_alpha   90.00
_cell.angle_beta   90.00
_cell.angle_gamma   90.00
#
_symmetry.space_group_name_H-M   'P 1'
#
loop_
_entity.id
_entity.type
_entity.pdbx_description
1 polymer ?
#
loop_
_entity_poly.entity_id
_entity_poly.type
_entity_poly.pdbx_seq_one_letter_code
_entity_poly.pdbx_strand_id
1 'polypeptide(L)' 'MIDFLLHREVDCTKDLERLINEVNGSMSIKGMPLTDADKDRIRRCVGNDKLVNETIAELVKKHTIVK' A
#
# COMPACT_ATOMS: atom_id res chain seq x y z
N MET A 1 13.28 22.59 15.85
CA MET A 1 12.03 22.57 15.05
C MET A 1 12.10 21.64 13.85
N ILE A 2 13.28 21.42 13.24
CA ILE A 2 13.45 20.44 12.15
C ILE A 2 13.43 18.98 12.68
N ASP A 3 13.92 18.71 13.89
CA ASP A 3 13.89 17.37 14.51
C ASP A 3 12.48 16.79 14.75
N PHE A 4 11.46 17.65 14.95
CA PHE A 4 10.07 17.19 15.16
C PHE A 4 9.42 16.73 13.84
N LEU A 5 9.86 17.28 12.70
CA LEU A 5 9.41 16.87 11.37
C LEU A 5 10.17 15.62 10.90
N LEU A 6 11.47 15.53 11.18
CA LEU A 6 12.26 14.32 10.88
C LEU A 6 11.81 13.10 11.70
N HIS A 7 11.43 13.27 12.98
CA HIS A 7 10.86 12.15 13.74
C HIS A 7 9.52 11.67 13.15
N ARG A 8 8.67 12.57 12.62
CA ARG A 8 7.41 12.16 11.96
C ARG A 8 7.64 11.52 10.59
N GLU A 9 8.61 11.98 9.80
CA GLU A 9 8.95 11.35 8.51
C GLU A 9 9.57 9.95 8.69
N VAL A 10 10.38 9.74 9.74
CA VAL A 10 11.01 8.44 10.04
C VAL A 10 10.01 7.44 10.65
N ASP A 11 8.95 7.91 11.33
CA ASP A 11 7.88 7.06 11.89
C ASP A 11 6.95 6.52 10.79
N CYS A 12 6.55 7.37 9.84
CA CYS A 12 5.68 6.98 8.72
C CYS A 12 6.26 5.88 7.81
N THR A 13 7.58 5.82 7.65
CA THR A 13 8.23 4.79 6.80
C THR A 13 8.30 3.43 7.50
N LYS A 14 8.48 3.41 8.82
CA LYS A 14 8.42 2.18 9.64
C LYS A 14 6.99 1.64 9.72
N ASP A 15 6.01 2.52 9.85
CA ASP A 15 4.60 2.14 9.87
C ASP A 15 4.13 1.55 8.53
N LEU A 16 4.67 2.06 7.41
CA LEU A 16 4.36 1.55 6.08
C LEU A 16 4.83 0.11 5.87
N GLU A 17 6.10 -0.20 6.17
CA GLU A 17 6.60 -1.57 6.00
C GLU A 17 5.96 -2.53 7.02
N ARG A 18 5.63 -2.05 8.23
CA ARG A 18 4.84 -2.85 9.18
C ARG A 18 3.46 -3.18 8.61
N LEU A 19 2.75 -2.19 8.06
CA LEU A 19 1.45 -2.38 7.42
C LEU A 19 1.52 -3.40 6.27
N ILE A 20 2.54 -3.28 5.40
CA ILE A 20 2.75 -4.22 4.30
C ILE A 20 2.96 -5.65 4.83
N ASN A 21 3.76 -5.80 5.88
CA ASN A 21 4.02 -7.11 6.49
C ASN A 21 2.77 -7.71 7.16
N GLU A 22 1.96 -6.90 7.84
CA GLU A 22 0.70 -7.35 8.46
C GLU A 22 -0.31 -7.81 7.39
N VAL A 23 -0.50 -7.02 6.33
CA VAL A 23 -1.38 -7.38 5.22
C VAL A 23 -0.84 -8.63 4.53
N ASN A 24 0.46 -8.70 4.25
CA ASN A 24 1.06 -9.90 3.65
C ASN A 24 0.90 -11.13 4.53
N GLY A 25 1.06 -11.02 5.85
CA GLY A 25 0.83 -12.12 6.79
C GLY A 25 -0.61 -12.63 6.74
N SER A 26 -1.59 -11.72 6.82
CA SER A 26 -3.02 -12.04 6.73
C SER A 26 -3.38 -12.72 5.41
N MET A 27 -2.82 -12.24 4.30
CA MET A 27 -3.05 -12.77 2.96
C MET A 27 -2.34 -14.12 2.75
N SER A 28 -1.13 -14.30 3.33
CA SER A 28 -0.39 -15.56 3.30
C SER A 28 -1.10 -16.68 4.06
N ILE A 29 -1.76 -16.37 5.18
CA ILE A 29 -2.59 -17.34 5.93
C ILE A 29 -3.70 -17.90 5.02
N LYS A 30 -4.21 -17.11 4.08
CA LYS A 30 -5.22 -17.52 3.10
C LYS A 30 -4.64 -18.17 1.84
N GLY A 31 -3.32 -18.43 1.81
CA GLY A 31 -2.62 -18.99 0.64
C GLY A 31 -2.46 -18.01 -0.51
N MET A 32 -2.62 -16.70 -0.27
CA MET A 32 -2.58 -15.66 -1.30
C MET A 32 -1.58 -14.55 -0.94
N PRO A 33 -0.28 -14.84 -0.76
CA PRO A 33 0.71 -13.82 -0.37
C PRO A 33 0.74 -12.64 -1.35
N LEU A 34 1.09 -11.45 -0.86
CA LEU A 34 1.21 -10.27 -1.71
C LEU A 34 2.39 -10.44 -2.68
N THR A 35 2.15 -10.12 -3.95
CA THR A 35 3.24 -10.00 -4.92
C THR A 35 4.05 -8.74 -4.66
N ASP A 36 5.28 -8.67 -5.17
CA ASP A 36 6.10 -7.47 -5.00
C ASP A 36 5.45 -6.24 -5.67
N ALA A 37 4.75 -6.44 -6.79
CA ALA A 37 3.96 -5.39 -7.42
C ALA A 37 2.82 -4.88 -6.52
N ASP A 38 2.19 -5.74 -5.73
CA ASP A 38 1.16 -5.32 -4.77
C ASP A 38 1.76 -4.51 -3.62
N LYS A 39 2.93 -4.91 -3.11
CA LYS A 39 3.65 -4.16 -2.08
C LYS A 39 4.06 -2.78 -2.59
N ASP A 40 4.55 -2.69 -3.82
CA ASP A 40 4.93 -1.42 -4.44
C ASP A 40 3.74 -0.49 -4.67
N ARG A 41 2.57 -1.04 -5.01
CA ARG A 41 1.32 -0.28 -5.08
C ARG A 41 0.90 0.27 -3.72
N ILE A 42 1.02 -0.52 -2.65
CA ILE A 42 0.75 -0.04 -1.29
C ILE A 42 1.69 1.13 -0.95
N ARG A 43 3.00 0.99 -1.20
CA ARG A 43 4.00 2.06 -0.96
C ARG A 43 3.65 3.36 -1.68
N ARG A 44 3.18 3.25 -2.92
CA ARG A 44 2.78 4.41 -3.74
C ARG A 44 1.53 5.13 -3.22
N CYS A 45 0.61 4.40 -2.60
CA CYS A 45 -0.72 4.92 -2.26
C CYS A 45 -0.84 5.41 -0.81
N VAL A 46 0.04 4.99 0.11
CA VAL A 46 -0.10 5.34 1.53
C VAL A 46 -0.03 6.85 1.76
N GLY A 47 -1.02 7.37 2.48
CA GLY A 47 -1.15 8.79 2.81
C GLY A 47 -1.65 9.68 1.66
N ASN A 48 -2.04 9.11 0.51
CA ASN A 48 -2.51 9.87 -0.64
C ASN A 48 -3.83 9.32 -1.22
N ASP A 49 -4.95 9.86 -0.73
CA ASP A 49 -6.31 9.44 -1.10
C ASP A 49 -6.59 9.56 -2.60
N LYS A 50 -5.98 10.52 -3.29
CA LYS A 50 -6.12 10.67 -4.73
C LYS A 50 -5.48 9.48 -5.46
N LEU A 51 -4.24 9.13 -5.10
CA LEU A 51 -3.55 7.97 -5.67
C LEU A 51 -4.24 6.65 -5.34
N VAL A 52 -4.84 6.53 -4.16
CA VAL A 52 -5.68 5.37 -3.80
C VAL A 52 -6.84 5.22 -4.78
N ASN A 53 -7.62 6.28 -4.98
CA ASN A 53 -8.79 6.25 -5.86
C ASN A 53 -8.42 5.99 -7.33
N GLU A 54 -7.35 6.59 -7.82
CA GLU A 54 -6.83 6.33 -9.18
C GLU A 54 -6.43 4.87 -9.34
N THR A 55 -5.69 4.33 -8.37
CA THR A 55 -5.22 2.93 -8.39
C THR A 55 -6.38 1.95 -8.31
N ILE A 56 -7.44 2.25 -7.54
CA ILE A 56 -8.67 1.46 -7.52
C ILE A 56 -9.35 1.47 -8.89
N ALA A 57 -9.50 2.65 -9.52
CA ALA A 57 -10.12 2.75 -10.84
C ALA A 57 -9.36 1.96 -11.92
N GLU A 58 -8.02 2.01 -11.90
CA GLU A 58 -7.16 1.24 -12.81
C GLU A 58 -7.32 -0.27 -12.60
N LEU A 59 -7.35 -0.72 -11.35
CA LEU A 59 -7.59 -2.13 -11.02
C LEU A 59 -8.97 -2.59 -11.49
N VAL A 60 -10.01 -1.81 -11.20
CA VAL A 60 -11.37 -2.11 -11.63
C VAL A 60 -11.39 -2.23 -13.14
N LYS A 61 -10.80 -1.27 -13.87
CA LYS A 61 -10.72 -1.34 -15.34
C LYS A 61 -10.01 -2.59 -15.85
N LYS A 62 -8.89 -2.98 -15.24
CA LYS A 62 -8.12 -4.18 -15.63
C LYS A 62 -8.91 -5.48 -15.44
N HIS A 63 -9.72 -5.55 -14.38
CA HIS A 63 -10.48 -6.75 -14.01
C HIS A 63 -11.95 -6.71 -14.43
N THR A 64 -12.43 -5.59 -14.97
CA THR A 64 -13.73 -5.50 -15.63
C THR A 64 -13.59 -6.06 -17.03
N ILE A 65 -13.95 -7.34 -17.18
CA ILE A 65 -14.12 -7.97 -18.50
C ILE A 65 -15.28 -7.25 -19.16
N VAL A 66 -15.00 -6.45 -20.19
CA VAL A 66 -16.03 -5.94 -21.11
C VAL A 66 -16.60 -7.16 -21.81
N LYS A 67 -17.78 -7.60 -21.37
CA LYS A 67 -18.64 -8.52 -22.13
C LYS A 67 -19.42 -7.74 -23.16
#